data_AF-A0A2G3K213-F1
#
_entry.id   AF-A0A2G3K213-F1
#
_cell.length_a   1.000
_cell.length_b   1.000
_cell.length_c   1.000
_cell.angle_alpha   90.00
_cell.angle_beta   90.00
_cell.angle_gamma   90.00
#
_symmetry.space_group_name_H-M   'P 1'
#
loop_
_entity.id
_entity.type
_entity.pdbx_description
1 polymer ?
#
loop_
_entity_poly.entity_id
_entity_poly.type
_entity_poly.pdbx_seq_one_letter_code
_entity_poly.pdbx_strand_id
1 'polypeptide(L)'
;MKYFYFLIALVSTQAFAIKPCDELKSEIAANIEKKGVVQYTLDIIPSGDVGDQMKVGSCEGGTKSIVYINKQKRLSEQTAQCYWMENRTGKFTWVKASSVYRSAITKKQCFGLDSCDGGEGRSGGGCYKWADSADAPRQSW
;
A
#
# COMPACT_ATOMS: atom_id res chain seq x y z
N MET A 1 0.50 26.32 -4.33
CA MET A 1 -0.24 25.03 -4.23
C MET A 1 -1.28 25.20 -3.14
N LYS A 2 -2.57 25.25 -3.52
CA LYS A 2 -3.67 25.62 -2.63
C LYS A 2 -4.09 24.39 -1.80
N TYR A 3 -3.73 24.40 -0.52
CA TYR A 3 -4.25 23.49 0.48
C TYR A 3 -5.75 23.79 0.69
N PHE A 4 -6.62 22.97 0.10
CA PHE A 4 -8.06 23.06 0.32
C PHE A 4 -8.39 22.28 1.59
N TYR A 5 -8.27 22.96 2.74
CA TYR A 5 -8.77 22.50 4.03
C TYR A 5 -10.30 22.42 3.92
N PHE A 6 -10.83 21.22 3.72
CA PHE A 6 -12.28 20.99 3.66
C PHE A 6 -12.78 20.56 5.03
N LEU A 7 -13.04 21.57 5.88
CA LEU A 7 -13.86 21.43 7.08
C LEU A 7 -15.33 21.33 6.64
N ILE A 8 -15.84 20.11 6.47
CA ILE A 8 -17.28 19.86 6.57
C ILE A 8 -17.59 19.50 8.02
N ALA A 9 -18.19 20.45 8.73
CA ALA A 9 -18.97 20.17 9.93
C ALA A 9 -20.41 19.85 9.48
N LEU A 10 -20.75 18.56 9.40
CA LEU A 10 -22.14 18.10 9.36
C LEU A 10 -22.46 17.51 10.73
N VAL A 11 -23.10 18.31 11.57
CA VAL A 11 -23.78 17.84 12.77
C VAL A 11 -25.08 17.18 12.32
N SER A 12 -25.05 15.86 12.18
CA SER A 12 -26.27 15.05 12.14
C SER A 12 -26.35 14.27 13.45
N THR A 13 -27.28 14.64 14.33
CA THR A 13 -27.72 13.81 15.45
C THR A 13 -28.42 12.57 14.89
N GLN A 14 -27.64 11.55 14.53
CA GLN A 14 -28.19 10.23 14.29
C GLN A 14 -28.31 9.55 15.64
N ALA A 15 -29.54 9.23 16.02
CA ALA A 15 -29.83 8.28 17.09
C ALA A 15 -28.88 7.08 16.95
N PHE A 16 -28.38 6.56 18.07
CA PHE A 16 -27.48 5.40 18.14
C PHE A 16 -28.20 4.10 17.72
N ALA A 17 -28.77 4.06 16.52
CA ALA A 17 -28.85 2.82 15.76
C ALA A 17 -27.41 2.56 15.32
N ILE A 18 -26.73 1.68 16.05
CA ILE A 18 -25.43 1.17 15.65
C ILE A 18 -25.65 0.44 14.33
N LYS A 19 -25.50 1.15 13.20
CA LYS A 19 -25.61 0.53 11.88
C LYS A 19 -24.62 -0.63 11.82
N PRO A 20 -25.05 -1.81 11.31
CA PRO A 20 -24.13 -2.92 11.07
C PRO A 20 -23.01 -2.47 10.13
N CYS A 21 -21.79 -2.98 10.35
CA CYS A 21 -20.65 -2.63 9.52
C CYS A 21 -20.89 -2.93 8.03
N ASP A 22 -21.63 -3.99 7.72
CA ASP A 22 -21.92 -4.40 6.34
C ASP A 22 -22.86 -3.42 5.61
N GLU A 23 -23.84 -2.87 6.32
CA GLU A 23 -24.74 -1.84 5.77
C GLU A 23 -23.96 -0.55 5.48
N LEU A 24 -23.18 -0.07 6.46
CA LEU A 24 -22.35 1.12 6.30
C LEU A 24 -21.31 0.94 5.18
N LYS A 25 -20.69 -0.24 5.09
CA LYS A 25 -19.74 -0.58 4.02
C LYS A 25 -20.42 -0.51 2.64
N SER A 26 -21.65 -0.99 2.52
CA SER A 26 -22.42 -0.97 1.27
C SER A 26 -22.78 0.47 0.86
N GLU A 27 -23.19 1.33 1.80
CA GLU A 27 -23.43 2.75 1.54
C GLU A 27 -22.15 3.48 1.07
N ILE A 28 -21.02 3.21 1.73
CA ILE A 28 -19.72 3.77 1.34
C ILE A 28 -19.32 3.30 -0.05
N ALA A 29 -19.47 2.00 -0.35
CA ALA A 29 -19.19 1.45 -1.68
C ALA A 29 -20.01 2.15 -2.77
N ALA A 30 -21.32 2.29 -2.57
CA ALA A 30 -22.19 3.00 -3.51
C ALA A 30 -21.76 4.46 -3.72
N ASN A 31 -21.31 5.15 -2.66
CA ASN A 31 -20.82 6.53 -2.76
C ASN A 31 -19.47 6.64 -3.49
N ILE A 32 -18.58 5.66 -3.35
CA ILE A 32 -17.31 5.57 -4.07
C ILE A 32 -17.57 5.29 -5.56
N GLU A 33 -18.46 4.35 -5.86
CA GLU A 33 -18.82 3.96 -7.22
C GLU A 33 -19.53 5.07 -7.99
N LYS A 34 -20.41 5.84 -7.32
CA LYS A 34 -21.01 7.06 -7.91
C LYS A 34 -19.96 8.09 -8.34
N LYS A 35 -18.77 8.07 -7.76
CA LYS A 35 -17.63 8.93 -8.15
C LYS A 35 -16.78 8.33 -9.26
N GLY A 36 -17.17 7.20 -9.84
CA GLY A 36 -16.47 6.52 -10.93
C GLY A 36 -15.18 5.80 -10.50
N VAL A 37 -14.96 5.62 -9.18
CA VAL A 37 -13.77 4.92 -8.69
C VAL A 37 -13.96 3.42 -8.88
N VAL A 38 -13.11 2.85 -9.73
CA VAL A 38 -13.01 1.40 -9.97
C VAL A 38 -11.71 0.88 -9.33
N GLN A 39 -11.66 -0.42 -9.02
CA GLN A 39 -10.48 -1.10 -8.46
C GLN A 39 -10.15 -0.79 -6.99
N TYR A 40 -11.12 -0.97 -6.10
CA TYR A 40 -10.93 -0.86 -4.65
C TYR A 40 -11.56 -2.04 -3.88
N THR A 41 -11.17 -2.19 -2.62
CA THR A 41 -11.88 -3.01 -1.63
C THR A 41 -12.12 -2.17 -0.37
N LEU A 42 -13.15 -2.56 0.38
CA LEU A 42 -13.43 -2.03 1.71
C LEU A 42 -13.30 -3.17 2.72
N ASP A 43 -12.40 -3.01 3.68
CA ASP A 43 -12.16 -4.00 4.72
C ASP A 43 -12.63 -3.44 6.06
N ILE A 44 -13.16 -4.32 6.90
CA ILE A 44 -13.56 -3.98 8.27
C ILE A 44 -12.46 -4.50 9.18
N ILE A 45 -11.82 -3.61 9.93
CA ILE A 45 -10.73 -3.91 10.86
C ILE A 45 -11.03 -3.34 12.25
N PRO A 46 -10.39 -3.83 13.31
CA PRO A 46 -10.43 -3.18 14.62
C PRO A 46 -9.94 -1.74 14.52
N SER A 47 -10.57 -0.82 15.25
CA SER A 47 -10.24 0.61 15.16
C SER A 47 -8.83 0.98 15.61
N GLY A 48 -8.16 0.13 16.40
CA GLY A 48 -6.76 0.30 16.78
C GLY A 48 -5.76 -0.11 15.70
N ASP A 49 -6.20 -0.80 14.65
CA ASP A 49 -5.34 -1.43 13.64
C ASP A 49 -5.27 -0.62 12.34
N VAL A 50 -5.87 0.58 12.32
CA VAL A 50 -5.80 1.50 11.19
C VAL A 50 -4.38 2.08 11.14
N GLY A 51 -3.47 1.37 10.47
CA GLY A 51 -2.12 1.86 10.14
C GLY A 51 -2.17 2.94 9.06
N ASP A 52 -1.34 2.83 8.02
CA ASP A 52 -1.30 3.79 6.89
C ASP A 52 -2.51 3.68 5.93
N GLN A 53 -3.57 2.98 6.34
CA GLN A 53 -4.75 2.74 5.52
C GLN A 53 -5.75 3.90 5.64
N MET A 54 -6.46 4.20 4.55
CA MET A 54 -7.45 5.28 4.55
C MET A 54 -8.74 4.83 5.24
N LYS A 55 -8.98 5.27 6.47
CA LYS A 55 -10.26 5.06 7.17
C LYS A 55 -11.36 5.88 6.49
N VAL A 56 -12.43 5.21 6.08
CA VAL A 56 -13.60 5.80 5.41
C VAL A 56 -14.90 5.65 6.20
N GLY A 57 -14.88 4.91 7.30
CA GLY A 57 -16.03 4.78 8.21
C GLY A 57 -15.68 4.15 9.54
N SER A 58 -16.61 4.23 10.49
CA SER A 58 -16.55 3.53 11.78
C SER A 58 -17.93 2.95 12.10
N CYS A 59 -17.97 1.73 12.64
CA CYS A 59 -19.20 1.00 12.95
C CYS A 59 -19.06 0.28 14.30
N GLU A 60 -20.12 -0.40 14.75
CA GLU A 60 -20.15 -1.15 16.02
C GLU A 60 -19.73 -0.29 17.23
N GLY A 61 -20.32 0.90 17.36
CA GLY A 61 -20.01 1.82 18.45
C GLY A 61 -18.58 2.41 18.39
N GLY A 62 -17.91 2.32 17.24
CA GLY A 62 -16.56 2.83 17.04
C GLY A 62 -15.45 1.80 17.29
N THR A 63 -15.80 0.57 17.65
CA THR A 63 -14.82 -0.50 17.87
C THR A 63 -14.22 -1.04 16.58
N LYS A 64 -14.93 -0.88 15.45
CA LYS A 64 -14.47 -1.25 14.11
C LYS A 64 -14.39 -0.04 13.19
N SER A 65 -13.44 -0.13 12.25
CA SER A 65 -13.17 0.86 11.21
C SER A 65 -13.30 0.20 9.84
N ILE A 66 -13.86 0.94 8.89
CA ILE A 66 -13.92 0.54 7.48
C ILE A 66 -12.79 1.26 6.76
N VAL A 67 -11.87 0.51 6.17
CA VAL A 67 -10.71 1.05 5.45
C VAL A 67 -10.85 0.85 3.95
N TYR A 68 -10.47 1.86 3.20
CA TYR A 68 -10.38 1.83 1.77
C TYR A 68 -9.00 1.35 1.34
N ILE A 69 -8.99 0.38 0.43
CA ILE A 69 -7.76 -0.20 -0.11
C ILE A 69 -7.86 -0.20 -1.63
N ASN A 70 -6.92 0.48 -2.28
CA ASN A 70 -6.76 0.35 -3.73
C ASN A 70 -6.28 -1.07 -4.06
N LYS A 71 -6.95 -1.75 -5.00
CA LYS A 71 -6.65 -3.14 -5.35
C LYS A 71 -5.22 -3.29 -5.89
N GLN A 72 -4.76 -2.37 -6.73
CA GLN A 72 -3.39 -2.42 -7.26
C GLN A 72 -2.35 -2.27 -6.15
N LYS A 73 -2.56 -1.37 -5.19
CA LYS A 73 -1.67 -1.20 -4.03
C LYS A 73 -1.56 -2.47 -3.18
N ARG A 74 -2.70 -3.14 -2.92
CA ARG A 74 -2.69 -4.42 -2.20
C ARG A 74 -1.93 -5.49 -2.96
N LEU A 75 -2.17 -5.60 -4.26
CA LEU A 75 -1.46 -6.56 -5.10
C LEU A 75 0.04 -6.28 -5.10
N SER A 76 0.45 -5.01 -5.23
CA SER A 76 1.86 -4.64 -5.21
C SER A 76 2.53 -4.94 -3.88
N GLU A 77 1.86 -4.69 -2.75
CA GLU A 77 2.37 -5.06 -1.41
C GLU A 77 2.59 -6.57 -1.26
N GLN A 78 1.79 -7.38 -1.96
CA GLN A 78 1.89 -8.84 -1.92
C GLN A 78 2.90 -9.42 -2.91
N THR A 79 3.08 -8.79 -4.07
CA THR A 79 3.87 -9.36 -5.17
C THR A 79 5.23 -8.74 -5.37
N ALA A 80 5.48 -7.55 -4.81
CA ALA A 80 6.75 -6.85 -5.01
C ALA A 80 7.93 -7.65 -4.44
N GLN A 81 9.07 -7.55 -5.12
CA GLN A 81 10.28 -8.30 -4.81
C GLN A 81 11.50 -7.40 -4.95
N CYS A 82 12.61 -7.89 -4.41
CA CYS A 82 13.90 -7.26 -4.60
C CYS A 82 14.49 -7.63 -5.96
N TYR A 83 14.85 -6.62 -6.74
CA TYR A 83 15.57 -6.77 -7.99
C TYR A 83 16.97 -6.19 -7.84
N TRP A 84 17.96 -6.86 -8.40
CA TRP A 84 19.35 -6.44 -8.47
C TRP A 84 19.70 -6.11 -9.92
N MET A 85 20.45 -5.03 -10.11
CA MET A 85 21.00 -4.70 -11.42
C MET A 85 22.20 -5.61 -11.69
N GLU A 86 22.04 -6.61 -12.55
CA GLU A 86 23.14 -7.52 -12.83
C GLU A 86 24.28 -6.78 -13.54
N ASN A 87 25.52 -7.08 -13.19
CA ASN A 87 26.69 -6.46 -13.82
C ASN A 87 27.72 -7.48 -14.33
N ARG A 88 27.40 -8.77 -14.25
CA ARG A 88 28.35 -9.86 -14.59
C ARG A 88 28.41 -10.09 -16.09
N THR A 89 27.27 -9.93 -16.77
CA THR A 89 27.18 -10.14 -18.22
C THR A 89 27.40 -8.86 -19.02
N GLY A 90 27.48 -7.71 -18.32
CA GLY A 90 27.55 -6.39 -18.94
C GLY A 90 26.25 -5.92 -19.58
N LYS A 91 25.13 -6.63 -19.39
CA LYS A 91 23.83 -6.23 -19.96
C LYS A 91 23.08 -5.25 -19.05
N PHE A 92 23.40 -5.19 -17.76
CA PHE A 92 22.80 -4.26 -16.81
C PHE A 92 21.28 -4.36 -16.80
N THR A 93 20.77 -5.60 -16.72
CA THR A 93 19.35 -5.87 -16.61
C THR A 93 18.94 -6.16 -15.17
N TRP A 94 17.72 -5.78 -14.81
CA TRP A 94 17.16 -6.10 -13.51
C TRP A 94 16.79 -7.58 -13.43
N VAL A 95 17.39 -8.29 -12.48
CA VAL A 95 17.09 -9.68 -12.19
C VAL A 95 16.59 -9.84 -10.76
N LYS A 96 15.80 -10.88 -10.48
CA LYS A 96 15.34 -11.15 -9.12
C LYS A 96 16.53 -11.43 -8.22
N ALA A 97 16.68 -10.65 -7.14
CA ALA A 97 17.75 -10.85 -6.18
C ALA A 97 17.68 -12.25 -5.54
N SER A 98 16.47 -12.80 -5.38
CA SER A 98 16.29 -14.16 -4.88
C SER A 98 16.93 -15.24 -5.74
N SER A 99 17.06 -15.03 -7.05
CA SER A 99 17.81 -15.93 -7.94
C SER A 99 19.31 -15.91 -7.68
N VAL A 100 19.84 -14.78 -7.17
CA VAL A 100 21.26 -14.59 -6.83
C VAL A 100 21.55 -15.15 -5.44
N TYR A 101 20.72 -14.79 -4.45
CA TYR A 101 20.89 -15.20 -3.05
C TYR A 101 20.29 -16.56 -2.72
N ARG A 102 19.60 -17.19 -3.67
CA ARG A 102 18.85 -18.46 -3.50
C ARG A 102 17.90 -18.43 -2.30
N SER A 103 17.39 -17.25 -1.94
CA SER A 103 16.48 -17.03 -0.82
C SER A 103 15.59 -15.81 -1.07
N ALA A 104 14.40 -15.77 -0.47
CA ALA A 104 13.53 -14.60 -0.56
C ALA A 104 14.16 -13.41 0.18
N ILE A 105 14.24 -12.26 -0.49
CA ILE A 105 14.79 -11.03 0.07
C ILE A 105 13.63 -10.14 0.49
N THR A 106 13.56 -9.81 1.77
CA THR A 106 12.55 -8.89 2.32
C THR A 106 12.80 -7.46 1.84
N LYS A 107 11.78 -6.60 1.90
CA LYS A 107 11.91 -5.17 1.56
C LYS A 107 13.02 -4.48 2.36
N LYS A 108 13.09 -4.76 3.67
CA LYS A 108 14.13 -4.22 4.56
C LYS A 108 15.54 -4.67 4.17
N GLN A 109 15.72 -5.94 3.81
CA GLN A 109 17.01 -6.43 3.32
C GLN A 109 17.37 -5.79 1.97
N CYS A 110 16.41 -5.68 1.06
CA CYS A 110 16.60 -5.04 -0.25
C CYS A 110 17.03 -3.58 -0.11
N PHE A 111 16.35 -2.83 0.76
CA PHE A 111 16.72 -1.47 1.15
C PHE A 111 18.14 -1.40 1.69
N GLY A 112 18.53 -2.35 2.55
CA GLY A 112 19.90 -2.41 3.07
C GLY A 112 20.96 -2.66 1.99
N LEU A 113 20.60 -3.39 0.94
CA LEU A 113 21.51 -3.73 -0.16
C LEU A 113 21.65 -2.61 -1.19
N ASP A 114 20.63 -1.79 -1.40
CA ASP A 114 20.63 -0.75 -2.43
C ASP A 114 21.68 0.33 -2.15
N SER A 115 22.65 0.47 -3.05
CA SER A 115 23.67 1.53 -3.01
C SER A 115 23.32 2.73 -3.89
N CYS A 116 22.24 2.69 -4.68
CA CYS A 116 22.06 3.61 -5.80
C CYS A 116 20.93 4.63 -5.61
N ASP A 117 19.85 4.29 -4.89
CA ASP A 117 18.68 5.16 -4.80
C ASP A 117 18.07 5.15 -3.40
N GLY A 118 18.85 5.62 -2.43
CA GLY A 118 18.39 5.88 -1.07
C GLY A 118 18.41 4.70 -0.11
N GLY A 119 18.99 3.56 -0.51
CA GLY A 119 19.26 2.44 0.40
C GLY A 119 20.49 2.64 1.29
N GLU A 120 20.76 1.67 2.18
CA GLU A 120 21.87 1.75 3.15
C GLU A 120 23.24 1.37 2.55
N GLY A 121 23.27 0.89 1.31
CA GLY A 121 24.50 0.63 0.57
C GLY A 121 25.37 -0.53 1.07
N ARG A 122 24.82 -1.48 1.83
CA ARG A 122 25.58 -2.60 2.44
C ARG A 122 26.13 -3.61 1.43
N SER A 123 25.71 -3.55 0.17
CA SER A 123 26.19 -4.45 -0.89
C SER A 123 27.57 -4.08 -1.44
N GLY A 124 28.13 -2.92 -1.09
CA GLY A 124 29.42 -2.46 -1.61
C GLY A 124 29.35 -1.94 -3.05
N GLY A 125 28.21 -1.40 -3.48
CA GLY A 125 28.03 -0.72 -4.78
C GLY A 125 27.00 -1.35 -5.71
N GLY A 126 26.29 -2.39 -5.30
CA GLY A 126 25.20 -2.96 -6.09
C GLY A 126 23.93 -2.11 -6.04
N CYS A 127 23.30 -1.88 -7.19
CA CYS A 127 22.00 -1.24 -7.26
C CYS A 127 20.88 -2.26 -7.04
N TYR A 128 19.97 -1.94 -6.13
CA TYR A 128 18.80 -2.78 -5.86
C TYR A 128 17.53 -1.93 -5.94
N LYS A 129 16.39 -2.54 -6.26
CA LYS A 129 15.08 -1.88 -6.22
C LYS A 129 14.01 -2.82 -5.71
N TRP A 130 13.03 -2.27 -4.99
CA TRP A 130 11.78 -2.96 -4.69
C TRP A 130 10.78 -2.64 -5.79
N ALA A 131 10.24 -3.66 -6.45
CA ALA A 131 9.31 -3.45 -7.57
C ALA A 131 8.41 -4.67 -7.80
N ASP A 132 7.31 -4.46 -8.51
CA ASP A 132 6.38 -5.54 -8.88
C ASP A 132 6.95 -6.49 -9.94
N SER A 133 7.84 -5.97 -10.80
CA SER A 133 8.54 -6.72 -11.83
C SER A 133 9.94 -6.15 -12.11
N ALA A 134 10.71 -6.86 -12.93
CA ALA A 134 12.03 -6.39 -13.38
C ALA A 134 11.92 -5.04 -14.11
N ASP A 135 10.89 -4.86 -14.93
CA ASP A 135 10.69 -3.67 -15.77
C ASP A 135 9.84 -2.58 -15.09
N ALA A 136 9.18 -2.90 -13.97
CA ALA A 136 8.37 -1.93 -13.23
C ALA A 136 9.25 -0.83 -12.60
N PRO A 137 8.71 0.39 -12.44
CA PRO A 137 9.39 1.44 -11.69
C PRO A 137 9.63 1.00 -10.24
N ARG A 138 10.62 1.62 -9.59
CA ARG A 138 10.87 1.38 -8.17
C ARG A 138 9.67 1.84 -7.34
N GLN A 139 9.32 1.06 -6.34
CA GLN A 139 8.48 1.50 -5.24
C GLN A 139 9.36 2.21 -4.21
N SER A 140 8.78 3.16 -3.48
CA SER A 140 9.49 3.83 -2.38
C SER A 140 9.92 2.82 -1.33
N TRP A 141 11.09 3.03 -0.74
CA TRP A 141 11.58 2.25 0.39
C TRP A 141 10.65 2.37 1.59
#